data_AF-A0A8W8MQW2-F1
#
_entry.id   AF-A0A8W8MQW2-F1
#
_cell.length_a   1.000
_cell.length_b   1.000
_cell.length_c   1.000
_cell.angle_alpha   90.00
_cell.angle_beta   90.00
_cell.angle_gamma   90.00
#
_symmetry.space_group_name_H-M   'P 1'
#
loop_
_entity.id
_entity.type
_entity.pdbx_description
1 polymer ?
#
loop_
_entity_poly.entity_id
_entity_poly.type
_entity_poly.pdbx_seq_one_letter_code
_entity_poly.pdbx_strand_id
1 'polypeptide(L)'
;PPPLCGAMPADSNYVAKPGDKVAARVKSDEEENWILAEVVNFNQSSNKYDVDDIDADEGKERHTLSKRRIVPLPIWKANPETDPDALFMKDTLVLALYPQTTCFYRALIHEPPKKPQDDYSVLFEDTSYPDGYSPPLLVAQRYVICCKEDKKK
;
A
#
# COMPACT_ATOMS: atom_id res chain seq x y z
N PRO A 1 1.56 14.13 13.73
CA PRO A 1 0.66 13.09 13.16
C PRO A 1 0.62 11.74 13.91
N PRO A 2 -0.58 11.13 14.08
CA PRO A 2 -0.75 9.79 14.70
C PRO A 2 -0.34 8.62 13.76
N PRO A 3 -0.25 7.37 14.26
CA PRO A 3 -0.07 6.19 13.43
C PRO A 3 -1.12 6.10 12.31
N LEU A 4 -0.73 5.62 11.13
CA LEU A 4 -1.58 5.51 9.93
C LEU A 4 -2.07 6.88 9.38
N CYS A 5 -1.44 7.99 9.77
CA CYS A 5 -1.57 9.26 9.07
C CYS A 5 -0.50 9.37 7.99
N GLY A 6 -0.91 9.42 6.72
CA GLY A 6 0.01 9.45 5.57
C GLY A 6 1.06 8.33 5.64
N ALA A 7 2.33 8.70 5.63
CA ALA A 7 3.49 7.81 5.68
C ALA A 7 3.79 7.23 7.08
N MET A 8 3.06 7.63 8.12
CA MET A 8 3.33 7.16 9.49
C MET A 8 3.00 5.68 9.64
N PRO A 9 3.95 4.85 10.07
CA PRO A 9 3.74 3.41 10.15
C PRO A 9 2.70 3.07 11.22
N ALA A 10 2.07 1.92 11.05
CA ALA A 10 1.25 1.32 12.10
C ALA A 10 2.12 0.94 13.32
N ASP A 11 1.52 0.94 14.50
CA ASP A 11 2.15 0.36 15.69
C ASP A 11 2.43 -1.14 15.47
N SER A 12 3.49 -1.66 16.10
CA SER A 12 3.91 -3.06 15.92
C SER A 12 2.84 -4.08 16.35
N ASN A 13 2.04 -3.72 17.36
CA ASN A 13 0.91 -4.51 17.86
C ASN A 13 -0.41 -4.19 17.15
N TYR A 14 -0.43 -3.25 16.18
CA TYR A 14 -1.65 -2.88 15.46
C TYR A 14 -2.29 -4.09 14.80
N VAL A 15 -3.62 -4.19 14.90
CA VAL A 15 -4.43 -5.22 14.27
C VAL A 15 -5.55 -4.52 13.49
N ALA A 16 -5.50 -4.62 12.16
CA ALA A 16 -6.58 -4.15 11.29
C ALA A 16 -7.90 -4.89 11.60
N LYS A 17 -9.00 -4.18 11.55
CA LYS A 17 -10.35 -4.67 11.88
C LYS A 17 -11.06 -5.23 10.64
N PRO A 18 -12.07 -6.10 10.81
CA PRO A 18 -12.94 -6.49 9.71
C PRO A 18 -13.51 -5.26 8.97
N GLY A 19 -13.45 -5.27 7.64
CA GLY A 19 -13.82 -4.15 6.76
C GLY A 19 -12.68 -3.18 6.44
N ASP A 20 -11.56 -3.20 7.17
CA ASP A 20 -10.41 -2.35 6.85
C ASP A 20 -9.77 -2.78 5.52
N LYS A 21 -9.43 -1.78 4.70
CA LYS A 21 -8.68 -2.00 3.46
C LYS A 21 -7.18 -2.08 3.76
N VAL A 22 -6.52 -3.06 3.16
CA VAL A 22 -5.09 -3.36 3.36
C VAL A 22 -4.44 -3.67 2.02
N ALA A 23 -3.12 -3.48 1.94
CA ALA A 23 -2.33 -4.13 0.91
C ALA A 23 -1.91 -5.52 1.41
N ALA A 24 -2.18 -6.55 0.60
CA ALA A 24 -1.93 -7.94 0.94
C ALA A 24 -0.94 -8.57 -0.05
N ARG A 25 0.14 -9.16 0.45
CA ARG A 25 1.12 -9.88 -0.37
C ARG A 25 0.70 -11.33 -0.60
N VAL A 26 -0.03 -11.55 -1.67
CA VAL A 26 -0.47 -12.87 -2.13
C VAL A 26 0.62 -13.53 -2.97
N LYS A 27 0.63 -14.86 -2.98
CA LYS A 27 1.56 -15.64 -3.80
C LYS A 27 0.73 -16.42 -4.82
N SER A 28 0.97 -16.17 -6.11
CA SER A 28 0.50 -17.03 -7.19
C SER A 28 1.61 -18.01 -7.60
N ASP A 29 1.32 -18.91 -8.52
CA ASP A 29 2.29 -19.87 -9.05
C ASP A 29 3.42 -19.20 -9.85
N GLU A 30 3.19 -17.98 -10.36
CA GLU A 30 4.12 -17.25 -11.22
C GLU A 30 4.85 -16.11 -10.48
N GLU A 31 4.19 -15.39 -9.56
CA GLU A 31 4.80 -14.25 -8.85
C GLU A 31 4.15 -13.94 -7.48
N GLU A 32 4.86 -13.19 -6.62
CA GLU A 32 4.24 -12.58 -5.42
C GLU A 32 3.71 -11.19 -5.76
N ASN A 33 2.39 -11.01 -5.65
CA ASN A 33 1.71 -9.75 -5.97
C ASN A 33 1.18 -9.07 -4.70
N TRP A 34 1.20 -7.73 -4.70
CA TRP A 34 0.51 -6.94 -3.68
C TRP A 34 -0.85 -6.51 -4.21
N ILE A 35 -1.92 -6.96 -3.57
CA ILE A 35 -3.29 -6.64 -3.96
C ILE A 35 -3.97 -5.75 -2.90
N LEU A 36 -4.98 -5.00 -3.32
CA LEU A 36 -5.91 -4.33 -2.44
C LEU A 36 -6.91 -5.37 -1.92
N ALA A 37 -6.96 -5.53 -0.61
CA ALA A 37 -7.82 -6.52 0.02
C ALA A 37 -8.62 -5.90 1.18
N GLU A 38 -9.72 -6.54 1.53
CA GLU A 38 -10.51 -6.22 2.72
C GLU A 38 -10.27 -7.26 3.81
N VAL A 39 -10.00 -6.80 5.03
CA VAL A 39 -9.87 -7.69 6.18
C VAL A 39 -11.22 -8.30 6.53
N VAL A 40 -11.25 -9.62 6.72
CA VAL A 40 -12.43 -10.32 7.21
C VAL A 40 -12.25 -10.75 8.66
N ASN A 41 -11.08 -11.27 9.00
CA ASN A 41 -10.80 -11.76 10.35
C ASN A 41 -9.31 -11.73 10.65
N PHE A 42 -8.97 -11.67 11.94
CA PHE A 42 -7.61 -11.87 12.43
C PHE A 42 -7.60 -12.97 13.50
N ASN A 43 -6.92 -14.07 13.21
CA ASN A 43 -6.73 -15.16 14.15
C ASN A 43 -5.48 -14.89 15.00
N GLN A 44 -5.70 -14.49 16.26
CA GLN A 44 -4.62 -14.20 17.21
C GLN A 44 -3.73 -15.41 17.51
N SER A 45 -4.30 -16.63 17.53
CA SER A 45 -3.54 -17.85 17.87
C SER A 45 -2.51 -18.22 16.80
N SER A 46 -2.84 -18.01 15.53
CA SER A 46 -1.95 -18.30 14.40
C SER A 46 -1.23 -17.07 13.85
N ASN A 47 -1.58 -15.87 14.33
CA ASN A 47 -1.09 -14.57 13.86
C ASN A 47 -1.28 -14.38 12.34
N LYS A 48 -2.46 -14.79 11.85
CA LYS A 48 -2.86 -14.72 10.45
C LYS A 48 -4.14 -13.92 10.25
N TYR A 49 -4.21 -13.24 9.11
CA TYR A 49 -5.39 -12.57 8.60
C TYR A 49 -6.10 -13.43 7.57
N ASP A 50 -7.42 -13.33 7.56
CA ASP A 50 -8.27 -13.70 6.45
C ASP A 50 -8.64 -12.40 5.73
N VAL A 51 -8.33 -12.30 4.44
CA VAL A 51 -8.63 -11.13 3.60
C VAL A 51 -9.32 -11.54 2.30
N ASP A 52 -10.25 -10.73 1.82
CA ASP A 52 -10.90 -10.90 0.52
C ASP A 52 -10.26 -9.93 -0.50
N ASP A 53 -9.90 -10.42 -1.69
CA ASP A 53 -9.57 -9.55 -2.83
C ASP A 53 -10.79 -8.67 -3.18
N ILE A 54 -10.56 -7.38 -3.47
CA ILE A 54 -11.64 -6.45 -3.85
C ILE A 54 -12.07 -6.57 -5.32
N ASP A 55 -11.28 -7.21 -6.19
CA ASP A 55 -11.54 -7.34 -7.63
C ASP A 55 -12.25 -8.65 -7.99
N ALA A 56 -12.54 -9.50 -7.02
CA ALA A 56 -13.17 -10.80 -7.26
C ALA A 56 -14.67 -10.64 -7.60
N ASP A 57 -15.00 -10.67 -8.89
CA ASP A 57 -16.32 -10.37 -9.46
C ASP A 57 -17.50 -11.17 -8.87
N GLU A 58 -17.34 -12.47 -8.55
CA GLU A 58 -18.48 -13.34 -8.17
C GLU A 58 -18.20 -14.39 -7.08
N GLY A 59 -17.10 -14.24 -6.33
CA GLY A 59 -16.81 -15.11 -5.20
C GLY A 59 -15.58 -14.59 -4.49
N LYS A 60 -15.75 -14.09 -3.27
CA LYS A 60 -14.69 -13.58 -2.40
C LYS A 60 -13.46 -14.50 -2.46
N GLU A 61 -12.43 -14.10 -3.22
CA GLU A 61 -11.17 -14.82 -3.22
C GLU A 61 -10.51 -14.57 -1.87
N ARG A 62 -10.71 -15.55 -0.97
CA ARG A 62 -10.27 -15.48 0.41
C ARG A 62 -8.85 -15.99 0.52
N HIS A 63 -7.96 -15.13 1.00
CA HIS A 63 -6.59 -15.51 1.36
C HIS A 63 -6.37 -15.53 2.87
N THR A 64 -5.73 -16.58 3.37
CA THR A 64 -5.26 -16.66 4.76
C THR A 64 -3.75 -16.38 4.80
N LEU A 65 -3.37 -15.16 5.22
CA LEU A 65 -2.00 -14.65 5.12
C LEU A 65 -1.40 -14.34 6.51
N SER A 66 -0.09 -14.50 6.67
CA SER A 66 0.59 -14.07 7.91
C SER A 66 0.49 -12.56 8.09
N LYS A 67 0.46 -12.06 9.34
CA LYS A 67 0.50 -10.62 9.65
C LYS A 67 1.61 -9.84 8.92
N ARG A 68 2.75 -10.46 8.62
CA ARG A 68 3.88 -9.83 7.90
C ARG A 68 3.60 -9.53 6.42
N ARG A 69 2.60 -10.19 5.83
CA ARG A 69 2.17 -10.01 4.44
C ARG A 69 1.03 -9.00 4.32
N ILE A 70 0.62 -8.37 5.42
CA ILE A 70 -0.45 -7.39 5.48
C ILE A 70 0.15 -6.03 5.85
N VAL A 71 -0.13 -5.02 5.03
CA VAL A 71 0.20 -3.63 5.32
C VAL A 71 -1.11 -2.84 5.39
N PRO A 72 -1.48 -2.29 6.56
CA PRO A 72 -2.66 -1.44 6.67
C PRO A 72 -2.48 -0.17 5.85
N LEU A 73 -3.55 0.26 5.18
CA LEU A 73 -3.55 1.53 4.47
C LEU A 73 -3.66 2.71 5.45
N PRO A 74 -3.18 3.91 5.07
CA PRO A 74 -3.39 5.11 5.85
C PRO A 74 -4.89 5.37 6.09
N ILE A 75 -5.23 5.68 7.34
CA ILE A 75 -6.59 6.02 7.78
C ILE A 75 -6.82 7.53 7.59
N TRP A 76 -5.75 8.33 7.72
CA TRP A 76 -5.80 9.78 7.60
C TRP A 76 -4.87 10.26 6.48
N LYS A 77 -5.30 11.29 5.75
CA LYS A 77 -4.39 12.06 4.89
C LYS A 77 -3.53 12.96 5.77
N ALA A 78 -2.23 13.01 5.50
CA ALA A 78 -1.36 14.04 6.07
C ALA A 78 -1.59 15.35 5.33
N ASN A 79 -1.71 16.45 6.07
CA ASN A 79 -1.83 17.79 5.49
C ASN A 79 -0.40 18.35 5.26
N PRO A 80 0.02 18.63 4.02
CA PRO A 80 1.37 19.13 3.72
C PRO A 80 1.76 20.43 4.45
N GLU A 81 0.78 21.25 4.81
CA GLU A 81 1.01 22.55 5.47
C GLU A 81 1.27 22.41 6.97
N THR A 82 0.83 21.30 7.60
CA THR A 82 0.85 21.13 9.07
C THR A 82 1.60 19.87 9.52
N ASP A 83 1.59 18.81 8.71
CA ASP A 83 2.22 17.52 8.98
C ASP A 83 3.09 17.05 7.79
N PRO A 84 4.06 17.85 7.28
CA PRO A 84 4.88 17.46 6.13
C PRO A 84 5.73 16.21 6.39
N ASP A 85 6.13 15.96 7.64
CA ASP A 85 6.91 14.78 8.03
C ASP A 85 6.11 13.47 7.96
N ALA A 86 4.78 13.54 7.77
CA ALA A 86 3.93 12.38 7.49
C ALA A 86 3.69 12.16 5.99
N LEU A 87 4.51 12.75 5.12
CA LEU A 87 4.48 12.47 3.68
C LEU A 87 5.75 11.71 3.26
N PHE A 88 5.61 10.85 2.24
CA PHE A 88 6.78 10.30 1.56
C PHE A 88 7.42 11.39 0.72
N MET A 89 8.73 11.56 0.85
CA MET A 89 9.48 12.60 0.14
C MET A 89 9.86 12.13 -1.27
N LYS A 90 10.21 13.08 -2.15
CA LYS A 90 10.74 12.80 -3.47
C LYS A 90 11.86 11.74 -3.42
N ASP A 91 11.88 10.86 -4.43
CA ASP A 91 12.78 9.74 -4.61
C ASP A 91 12.65 8.62 -3.55
N THR A 92 11.65 8.68 -2.67
CA THR A 92 11.34 7.58 -1.75
C THR A 92 10.72 6.41 -2.51
N LEU A 93 11.26 5.21 -2.30
CA LEU A 93 10.68 3.96 -2.81
C LEU A 93 9.44 3.56 -2.00
N VAL A 94 8.33 3.38 -2.70
CA VAL A 94 7.01 3.05 -2.14
C VAL A 94 6.36 1.90 -2.91
N LEU A 95 5.31 1.33 -2.33
CA LEU A 95 4.32 0.57 -3.08
C LEU A 95 3.11 1.49 -3.30
N ALA A 96 2.68 1.64 -4.54
CA ALA A 96 1.54 2.47 -4.91
C ALA A 96 0.54 1.67 -5.74
N LEU A 97 -0.76 1.92 -5.54
CA LEU A 97 -1.81 1.29 -6.35
C LEU A 97 -1.74 1.83 -7.78
N TYR A 98 -1.59 0.95 -8.77
CA TYR A 98 -1.53 1.39 -10.17
C TYR A 98 -2.92 1.88 -10.62
N PRO A 99 -3.01 3.01 -11.36
CA PRO A 99 -4.31 3.58 -11.73
C PRO A 99 -5.23 2.59 -12.43
N GLN A 100 -6.52 2.59 -12.04
CA GLN A 100 -7.55 1.70 -12.58
C GLN A 100 -7.31 0.19 -12.34
N THR A 101 -6.49 -0.15 -11.35
CA THR A 101 -6.26 -1.55 -10.93
C THR A 101 -6.46 -1.70 -9.43
N THR A 102 -6.40 -2.94 -8.97
CA THR A 102 -6.45 -3.33 -7.56
C THR A 102 -5.10 -3.83 -7.06
N CYS A 103 -4.00 -3.55 -7.79
CA CYS A 103 -2.65 -4.04 -7.49
C CYS A 103 -1.69 -2.90 -7.14
N PHE A 104 -0.80 -3.17 -6.18
CA PHE A 104 0.27 -2.27 -5.79
C PHE A 104 1.60 -2.68 -6.44
N TYR A 105 2.30 -1.69 -6.97
CA TYR A 105 3.58 -1.87 -7.63
C TYR A 105 4.63 -0.93 -7.05
N ARG A 106 5.90 -1.27 -7.28
CA ARG A 106 7.03 -0.45 -6.86
C ARG A 106 7.04 0.85 -7.64
N ALA A 107 7.20 1.95 -6.92
CA ALA A 107 7.26 3.28 -7.50
C ALA A 107 8.19 4.19 -6.69
N LEU A 108 8.73 5.21 -7.35
CA LEU A 108 9.42 6.33 -6.70
C LEU A 108 8.47 7.52 -6.59
N ILE A 109 8.51 8.23 -5.45
CA ILE A 109 7.81 9.51 -5.34
C ILE A 109 8.48 10.52 -6.29
N HIS A 110 7.73 11.04 -7.26
CA HIS A 110 8.16 12.15 -8.09
C HIS A 110 7.96 13.48 -7.35
N GLU A 111 6.75 13.69 -6.83
CA GLU A 111 6.40 14.86 -6.01
C GLU A 111 5.40 14.47 -4.91
N PRO A 112 5.61 14.93 -3.65
CA PRO A 112 4.59 14.85 -2.61
C PRO A 112 3.44 15.85 -2.86
N PRO A 113 2.25 15.61 -2.28
CA PRO A 113 1.15 16.59 -2.27
C PRO A 113 1.61 17.94 -1.74
N LYS A 114 1.23 19.03 -2.42
CA LYS A 114 1.54 20.40 -1.99
C LYS A 114 0.37 21.03 -1.23
N LYS A 115 -0.86 20.57 -1.48
CA LYS A 115 -2.09 20.96 -0.78
C LYS A 115 -2.83 19.75 -0.22
N PRO A 116 -3.73 19.92 0.77
CA PRO A 116 -4.45 18.80 1.39
C PRO A 116 -5.26 17.90 0.43
N GLN A 117 -5.75 18.47 -0.66
CA GLN A 117 -6.52 17.75 -1.69
C GLN A 117 -5.67 17.07 -2.75
N ASP A 118 -4.38 17.41 -2.84
CA ASP A 118 -3.50 16.89 -3.88
C ASP A 118 -3.13 15.43 -3.60
N ASP A 119 -2.82 14.72 -4.68
CA ASP A 119 -2.33 13.34 -4.65
C ASP A 119 -0.80 13.31 -4.79
N TYR A 120 -0.19 12.16 -4.51
CA TYR A 120 1.22 11.96 -4.86
C TYR A 120 1.37 11.88 -6.37
N SER A 121 2.45 12.43 -6.89
CA SER A 121 2.94 12.07 -8.22
C SER A 121 4.02 11.00 -8.06
N VAL A 122 3.89 9.88 -8.76
CA VAL A 122 4.81 8.73 -8.65
C VAL A 122 5.27 8.23 -10.02
N LEU A 123 6.45 7.60 -10.05
CA LEU A 123 7.05 6.94 -11.21
C LEU A 123 7.08 5.43 -10.92
N PHE A 124 6.26 4.64 -11.61
CA PHE A 124 6.25 3.19 -11.44
C PHE A 124 7.45 2.54 -12.12
N GLU A 125 8.04 1.51 -11.52
CA GLU A 125 9.03 0.67 -12.19
C GLU A 125 8.35 -0.06 -13.37
N ASP A 126 8.80 0.21 -14.61
CA ASP A 126 8.21 -0.36 -15.82
C ASP A 126 9.29 -0.51 -16.92
N THR A 127 9.65 -1.76 -17.23
CA THR A 127 10.70 -2.12 -18.19
C THR A 127 10.31 -1.85 -19.65
N SER A 128 9.07 -1.48 -19.94
CA SER A 128 8.65 -1.07 -21.28
C SER A 128 9.17 0.33 -21.64
N TYR A 129 9.55 1.14 -20.65
CA TYR A 129 10.15 2.46 -20.85
C TYR A 129 11.69 2.39 -20.90
N PRO A 130 12.35 3.24 -21.71
CA PRO A 130 13.82 3.20 -21.86
C PRO A 130 14.61 3.46 -20.57
N ASP A 131 14.08 4.27 -19.67
CA ASP A 131 14.65 4.60 -18.37
C ASP A 131 14.16 3.67 -17.25
N GLY A 132 13.28 2.72 -17.56
CA GLY A 132 12.71 1.75 -16.64
C GLY A 132 11.62 2.31 -15.74
N TYR A 133 11.07 3.50 -16.02
CA TYR A 133 10.03 4.13 -15.22
C TYR A 133 8.88 4.68 -16.07
N SER A 134 7.67 4.62 -15.53
CA SER A 134 6.50 5.27 -16.12
C SER A 134 6.64 6.80 -16.11
N PRO A 135 5.87 7.53 -16.96
CA PRO A 135 5.60 8.94 -16.74
C PRO A 135 4.99 9.18 -15.33
N PRO A 136 5.00 10.42 -14.83
CA PRO A 136 4.38 10.75 -13.55
C PRO A 136 2.88 10.45 -13.54
N LEU A 137 2.45 9.58 -12.63
CA LEU A 137 1.03 9.23 -12.40
C LEU A 137 0.57 9.70 -11.03
N LEU A 138 -0.70 10.07 -10.91
CA LEU A 138 -1.28 10.53 -9.64
C LEU A 138 -1.85 9.37 -8.85
N VAL A 139 -1.47 9.28 -7.56
CA VAL A 139 -1.96 8.26 -6.63
C VAL A 139 -2.31 8.90 -5.29
N ALA A 140 -3.55 8.73 -4.84
CA ALA A 140 -4.02 9.28 -3.57
C ALA A 140 -3.22 8.73 -2.38
N GLN A 141 -3.03 9.55 -1.34
CA GLN A 141 -2.25 9.16 -0.16
C GLN A 141 -2.67 7.82 0.47
N ARG A 142 -3.97 7.50 0.42
CA ARG A 142 -4.52 6.24 0.94
C ARG A 142 -3.94 4.99 0.26
N TYR A 143 -3.45 5.14 -0.96
CA TYR A 143 -2.99 4.04 -1.80
C TYR A 143 -1.48 4.07 -2.05
N VAL A 144 -0.74 4.82 -1.23
CA VAL A 144 0.73 4.83 -1.22
C VAL A 144 1.19 4.36 0.16
N ILE A 145 1.98 3.29 0.19
CA ILE A 145 2.48 2.66 1.43
C ILE A 145 3.98 2.43 1.36
N CYS A 146 4.60 2.24 2.53
CA CYS A 146 6.03 1.95 2.63
C CYS A 146 6.38 0.63 1.92
N CYS A 147 7.37 0.68 1.02
CA CYS A 147 7.97 -0.53 0.46
C CYS A 147 8.93 -1.13 1.48
N LYS A 148 8.53 -2.23 2.13
CA LYS A 148 9.45 -3.00 2.98
C LYS A 148 10.23 -3.96 2.11
N GLU A 149 11.48 -3.64 1.82
CA GLU A 149 12.37 -4.63 1.22
C GLU A 149 12.57 -5.78 2.21
N ASP A 150 12.33 -7.01 1.75
CA ASP A 150 12.82 -8.19 2.46
C ASP A 150 14.35 -8.08 2.43
N LYS A 151 14.98 -7.76 3.56
CA LYS A 151 16.44 -7.84 3.69
C LYS A 151 16.84 -9.24 3.24
N LYS A 152 17.43 -9.35 2.05
CA LYS A 152 18.06 -10.59 1.58
C LYS A 152 19.03 -11.02 2.69
N LYS A 153 18.72 -12.16 3.32
CA LYS A 153 19.62 -12.82 4.25
C LYS A 153 20.83 -13.37 3.51
#